data_AF-A0A645CWN8-F1
#
_entry.id   AF-A0A645CWN8-F1
#
_cell.length_a   1.000
_cell.length_b   1.000
_cell.length_c   1.000
_cell.angle_alpha   90.00
_cell.angle_beta   90.00
_cell.angle_gamma   90.00
#
_symmetry.space_group_name_H-M   'P 1'
#
loop_
_entity.id
_entity.type
_entity.pdbx_description
1 polymer ?
#
loop_
_entity_poly.entity_id
_entity_poly.type
_entity_poly.pdbx_seq_one_letter_code
_entity_poly.pdbx_strand_id
1 'polypeptide(L)'
;MRRAGIPKGTFYLFYHSKEQLLFEVLLQLHEQMQTQMQTAVAALDPASVGPDALADLLFQFFMQAQQQPILRLMNSEEVALLARKLPPEVVANHVQDDSALVAGLMQQLPGARGKDAQLFSAALHQIYFATLHKEELNADHYEAALRLLIRGVVLQLLQ
;
A
#
# COMPACT_ATOMS: atom_id res chain seq x y z
N MET A 1 -8.42 1.30 24.79
CA MET A 1 -9.79 1.78 25.08
C MET A 1 -9.86 2.79 26.22
N ARG A 2 -9.21 2.57 27.38
CA ARG A 2 -9.17 3.57 28.47
C ARG A 2 -8.66 4.96 28.06
N ARG A 3 -7.75 5.04 27.08
CA ARG A 3 -7.24 6.32 26.53
C ARG A 3 -8.18 7.01 25.53
N ALA A 4 -9.16 6.31 24.97
CA ALA A 4 -10.16 6.87 24.05
C ALA A 4 -11.48 7.24 24.76
N GLY A 5 -11.58 7.00 26.08
CA GLY A 5 -12.78 7.32 26.87
C GLY A 5 -14.01 6.44 26.61
N ILE A 6 -13.93 5.41 25.77
CA ILE A 6 -15.09 4.58 25.38
C ILE A 6 -15.29 3.42 26.37
N PRO A 7 -16.45 3.31 27.04
CA PRO A 7 -16.80 2.15 27.86
C PRO A 7 -16.89 0.87 27.02
N LYS A 8 -16.55 -0.29 27.62
CA LYS A 8 -16.55 -1.59 26.92
C LYS A 8 -17.88 -1.94 26.23
N GLY A 9 -19.02 -1.54 26.80
CA GLY A 9 -20.35 -1.76 26.21
C GLY A 9 -20.62 -0.89 24.97
N THR A 10 -20.03 0.30 24.91
CA THR A 10 -20.14 1.22 23.76
C THR A 10 -19.22 0.83 22.62
N PHE A 11 -18.09 0.16 22.90
CA PHE A 11 -17.18 -0.32 21.86
C PHE A 11 -17.86 -1.25 20.85
N TYR A 12 -18.65 -2.21 21.34
CA TYR A 12 -19.36 -3.17 20.49
C TYR A 12 -20.59 -2.59 19.78
N LEU A 13 -21.00 -1.35 20.10
CA LEU A 13 -22.03 -0.64 19.33
C LEU A 13 -21.49 -0.11 17.99
N PHE A 14 -20.17 0.10 17.89
CA PHE A 14 -19.53 0.65 16.70
C PHE A 14 -18.63 -0.35 15.97
N TYR A 15 -18.06 -1.34 16.68
CA TYR A 15 -17.12 -2.31 16.09
C TYR A 15 -17.43 -3.73 16.56
N HIS A 16 -17.57 -4.68 15.63
CA HIS A 16 -17.86 -6.08 15.98
C HIS A 16 -16.66 -6.77 16.64
N SER A 17 -15.43 -6.31 16.36
CA SER A 17 -14.19 -6.82 16.97
C SER A 17 -13.10 -5.75 17.06
N LYS A 18 -12.05 -6.01 17.84
CA LYS A 18 -10.86 -5.11 17.90
C LYS A 18 -10.08 -5.15 16.60
N GLU A 19 -10.12 -6.27 15.90
CA GLU A 19 -9.52 -6.50 14.60
C GLU A 19 -10.21 -5.66 13.51
N GLN A 20 -11.53 -5.52 13.57
CA GLN A 20 -12.25 -4.59 12.70
C GLN A 20 -11.81 -3.14 12.95
N LEU A 21 -11.76 -2.69 14.21
CA LEU A 21 -11.24 -1.36 14.53
C LEU A 21 -9.80 -1.18 14.02
N LEU A 22 -8.93 -2.17 14.24
CA LEU A 22 -7.54 -2.15 13.79
C LEU A 22 -7.47 -2.01 12.27
N PHE A 23 -8.29 -2.75 11.54
CA PHE A 23 -8.36 -2.67 10.09
C PHE A 23 -8.88 -1.31 9.61
N GLU A 24 -9.89 -0.73 10.26
CA GLU A 24 -10.37 0.61 9.91
C GLU A 24 -9.29 1.69 10.13
N VAL A 25 -8.49 1.57 11.19
CA VAL A 25 -7.33 2.46 11.40
C VAL A 25 -6.28 2.27 10.29
N LEU A 26 -6.04 1.03 9.86
CA LEU A 26 -5.14 0.73 8.74
C LEU A 26 -5.67 1.30 7.43
N LEU A 27 -6.98 1.21 7.16
CA LEU A 27 -7.62 1.80 5.98
C LEU A 27 -7.49 3.32 5.98
N GLN A 28 -7.74 3.99 7.11
CA GLN A 28 -7.56 5.45 7.21
C GLN A 28 -6.12 5.87 6.95
N LEU A 29 -5.14 5.11 7.47
CA LEU A 29 -3.73 5.35 7.18
C LEU A 29 -3.43 5.13 5.68
N HIS A 30 -3.99 4.07 5.09
CA HIS A 30 -3.86 3.78 3.67
C HIS A 30 -4.40 4.96 2.84
N GLU A 31 -5.61 5.44 3.10
CA GLU A 31 -6.23 6.57 2.39
C GLU A 31 -5.38 7.84 2.47
N GLN A 32 -4.79 8.13 3.63
CA GLN A 32 -3.88 9.26 3.82
C GLN A 32 -2.63 9.13 2.96
N MET A 33 -2.01 7.95 2.96
CA MET A 33 -0.83 7.65 2.14
C MET A 33 -1.16 7.72 0.64
N GLN A 34 -2.30 7.16 0.23
CA GLN A 34 -2.82 7.24 -1.13
C GLN A 34 -2.99 8.70 -1.59
N THR A 35 -3.55 9.55 -0.74
CA THR A 35 -3.73 10.99 -1.06
C THR A 35 -2.39 11.68 -1.28
N GLN A 36 -1.39 11.35 -0.46
CA GLN A 36 -0.02 11.88 -0.61
C GLN A 36 0.61 11.40 -1.93
N MET A 37 0.44 10.12 -2.26
CA MET A 37 0.95 9.52 -3.49
C MET A 37 0.30 10.13 -4.74
N GLN A 38 -1.02 10.29 -4.75
CA GLN A 38 -1.74 10.96 -5.84
C GLN A 38 -1.26 12.41 -6.03
N THR A 39 -1.05 13.14 -4.93
CA THR A 39 -0.53 14.51 -4.98
C THR A 39 0.88 14.55 -5.57
N ALA A 40 1.74 13.61 -5.16
CA ALA A 40 3.11 13.53 -5.66
C ALA A 40 3.17 13.16 -7.14
N VAL A 41 2.35 12.21 -7.60
CA VAL A 41 2.27 11.84 -9.02
C VAL A 41 1.69 12.99 -9.86
N ALA A 42 0.67 13.68 -9.37
CA ALA A 42 0.08 14.83 -10.06
C ALA A 42 1.04 16.03 -10.18
N ALA A 43 2.03 16.13 -9.29
CA ALA A 43 3.08 17.15 -9.36
C ALA A 43 4.19 16.80 -10.36
N LEU A 44 4.25 15.56 -10.86
CA LEU A 44 5.16 15.18 -11.93
C LEU A 44 4.67 15.75 -13.26
N ASP A 45 5.59 16.18 -14.12
CA ASP A 45 5.28 16.44 -15.51
C ASP A 45 5.16 15.09 -16.24
N PRO A 46 3.97 14.68 -16.69
CA PRO A 46 3.76 13.37 -17.30
C PRO A 46 4.49 13.18 -18.63
N ALA A 47 4.89 14.28 -19.28
CA ALA A 47 5.64 14.24 -20.53
C ALA A 47 7.14 14.02 -20.32
N SER A 48 7.65 14.23 -19.10
CA SER A 48 9.08 14.14 -18.77
C SER A 48 9.42 13.16 -17.66
N VAL A 49 8.42 12.52 -17.03
CA VAL A 49 8.67 11.50 -16.01
C VAL A 49 9.36 10.27 -16.61
N GLY A 50 10.65 10.15 -16.34
CA GLY A 50 11.43 8.97 -16.67
C GLY A 50 11.09 7.79 -15.75
N PRO A 51 11.38 6.54 -16.18
CA PRO A 51 11.16 5.34 -15.36
C PRO A 51 11.90 5.38 -14.03
N ASP A 52 13.09 5.97 -13.98
CA ASP A 52 13.87 6.05 -12.74
C ASP A 52 13.23 7.01 -11.73
N ALA A 53 12.72 8.16 -12.17
CA ALA A 53 12.05 9.13 -11.31
C ALA A 53 10.74 8.57 -10.71
N LEU A 54 9.95 7.85 -11.52
CA LEU A 54 8.73 7.20 -11.03
C LEU A 54 9.06 6.03 -10.09
N ALA A 55 10.10 5.25 -10.39
CA ALA A 55 10.55 4.19 -9.50
C ALA A 55 11.05 4.72 -8.15
N ASP A 56 11.77 5.84 -8.15
CA ASP A 56 12.22 6.53 -6.93
C ASP A 56 11.02 7.01 -6.11
N LEU A 57 10.02 7.62 -6.74
CA LEU A 57 8.81 8.06 -6.04
C LEU A 57 8.08 6.89 -5.35
N LEU A 58 7.89 5.78 -6.07
CA LEU A 58 7.27 4.58 -5.53
C LEU A 58 8.12 3.97 -4.40
N PHE A 59 9.44 3.93 -4.56
CA PHE A 59 10.33 3.45 -3.51
C PHE A 59 10.21 4.30 -2.24
N GLN A 60 10.21 5.63 -2.36
CA GLN A 60 10.03 6.51 -1.21
C GLN A 60 8.68 6.27 -0.53
N PHE A 61 7.61 6.04 -1.29
CA PHE A 61 6.31 5.68 -0.74
C PHE A 61 6.36 4.41 0.12
N PHE A 62 6.94 3.32 -0.38
CA PHE A 62 7.10 2.08 0.39
C PHE A 62 7.99 2.26 1.63
N MET A 63 9.04 3.08 1.53
CA MET A 63 9.90 3.36 2.67
C MET A 63 9.21 4.21 3.74
N GLN A 64 8.38 5.17 3.34
CA GLN A 64 7.55 5.97 4.24
C GLN A 64 6.48 5.11 4.92
N ALA A 65 5.87 4.16 4.21
CA ALA A 65 4.97 3.16 4.78
C ALA A 65 5.62 2.44 5.96
N GLN A 66 6.85 1.97 5.79
CA GLN A 66 7.61 1.29 6.85
C GLN A 66 7.98 2.18 8.04
N GLN A 67 7.87 3.51 7.93
CA GLN A 67 8.06 4.39 9.09
C GLN A 67 6.81 4.47 9.97
N GLN A 68 5.64 4.05 9.46
CA GLN A 68 4.39 4.13 10.19
C GLN A 68 4.40 3.14 11.36
N PRO A 69 4.20 3.61 12.61
CA PRO A 69 4.30 2.76 13.80
C PRO A 69 3.41 1.51 13.75
N ILE A 70 2.21 1.63 13.19
CA ILE A 70 1.27 0.51 13.10
C ILE A 70 1.68 -0.52 12.04
N LEU A 71 2.33 -0.09 10.95
CA LEU A 71 2.80 -0.98 9.88
C LEU A 71 4.11 -1.67 10.25
N ARG A 72 4.92 -1.07 11.12
CA ARG A 72 6.11 -1.74 11.71
C ARG A 72 5.77 -2.92 12.62
N LEU A 73 4.55 -2.93 13.15
CA LEU A 73 4.01 -4.01 13.98
C LEU A 73 3.23 -5.03 13.13
N MET A 74 3.46 -5.05 11.81
CA MET A 74 2.81 -5.96 10.89
C MET A 74 3.89 -6.72 10.12
N ASN A 75 3.96 -8.02 10.34
CA ASN A 75 4.64 -8.99 9.50
C ASN A 75 3.62 -9.81 8.69
N SER A 76 4.10 -10.71 7.84
CA SER A 76 3.24 -11.53 6.98
C SER A 76 2.28 -12.44 7.77
N GLU A 77 2.66 -12.90 8.96
CA GLU A 77 1.79 -13.68 9.85
C GLU A 77 0.68 -12.81 10.44
N GLU A 78 1.01 -11.61 10.94
CA GLU A 78 0.05 -10.67 11.52
C GLU A 78 -0.98 -10.19 10.48
N VAL A 79 -0.53 -9.91 9.26
CA VAL A 79 -1.42 -9.56 8.14
C VAL A 79 -2.35 -10.73 7.80
N ALA A 80 -1.82 -11.96 7.71
CA ALA A 80 -2.63 -13.15 7.44
C ALA A 80 -3.65 -13.44 8.56
N LEU A 81 -3.25 -13.27 9.82
CA LEU A 81 -4.12 -13.44 10.99
C LEU A 81 -5.22 -12.37 11.03
N LEU A 82 -4.89 -11.12 10.71
CA LEU A 82 -5.87 -10.04 10.62
C LEU A 82 -6.88 -10.32 9.51
N ALA A 83 -6.40 -10.65 8.31
CA ALA A 83 -7.26 -10.96 7.16
C ALA A 83 -8.24 -12.12 7.44
N ARG A 84 -7.79 -13.19 8.12
CA ARG A 84 -8.64 -14.32 8.52
C ARG A 84 -9.74 -13.97 9.51
N LYS A 85 -9.58 -12.88 10.27
CA LYS A 85 -10.53 -12.43 11.28
C LYS A 85 -11.50 -11.37 10.76
N LEU A 86 -11.30 -10.88 9.54
CA LEU A 86 -12.18 -9.93 8.89
C LEU A 86 -13.24 -10.65 8.04
N PRO A 87 -14.40 -10.03 7.83
CA PRO A 87 -15.36 -10.52 6.84
C PRO A 87 -14.72 -10.57 5.45
N PRO A 88 -14.96 -11.61 4.64
CA PRO A 88 -14.37 -11.75 3.30
C PRO A 88 -14.60 -10.54 2.39
N GLU A 89 -15.78 -9.93 2.48
CA GLU A 89 -16.17 -8.74 1.72
C GLU A 89 -15.31 -7.52 2.05
N VAL A 90 -14.84 -7.38 3.29
CA VAL A 90 -14.01 -6.26 3.73
C VAL A 90 -12.63 -6.33 3.05
N VAL A 91 -12.06 -7.53 2.99
CA VAL A 91 -10.77 -7.76 2.30
C VAL A 91 -10.93 -7.62 0.78
N ALA A 92 -12.02 -8.13 0.22
CA ALA A 92 -12.29 -8.04 -1.22
C ALA A 92 -12.47 -6.58 -1.67
N ASN A 93 -13.22 -5.77 -0.92
CA ASN A 93 -13.41 -4.35 -1.22
C ASN A 93 -12.08 -3.60 -1.20
N HIS A 94 -11.22 -3.87 -0.20
CA HIS A 94 -9.90 -3.25 -0.13
C HIS A 94 -9.03 -3.53 -1.38
N VAL A 95 -9.02 -4.76 -1.87
CA VAL A 95 -8.29 -5.12 -3.11
C VAL A 95 -8.85 -4.38 -4.34
N GLN A 96 -10.17 -4.17 -4.39
CA GLN A 96 -10.81 -3.40 -5.46
C GLN A 96 -10.43 -1.91 -5.39
N ASP A 97 -10.40 -1.34 -4.17
CA ASP A 97 -10.01 0.06 -3.95
C ASP A 97 -8.55 0.31 -4.38
N ASP A 98 -7.63 -0.59 -4.05
CA ASP A 98 -6.23 -0.54 -4.50
C ASP A 98 -6.12 -0.56 -6.03
N SER A 99 -6.96 -1.37 -6.70
CA SER A 99 -6.98 -1.44 -8.17
C SER A 99 -7.51 -0.15 -8.78
N ALA A 100 -8.53 0.47 -8.17
CA ALA A 100 -9.09 1.74 -8.62
C ALA A 100 -8.10 2.90 -8.45
N LEU A 101 -7.35 2.93 -7.33
CA LEU A 101 -6.24 3.87 -7.12
C LEU A 101 -5.24 3.78 -8.27
N VAL A 102 -4.71 2.58 -8.52
CA VAL A 102 -3.66 2.36 -9.51
C VAL A 102 -4.16 2.75 -10.90
N ALA A 103 -5.41 2.43 -11.24
CA ALA A 103 -6.03 2.89 -12.49
C ALA A 103 -6.05 4.41 -12.60
N GLY A 104 -6.40 5.14 -11.53
CA GLY A 104 -6.39 6.60 -11.50
C GLY A 104 -5.00 7.20 -11.71
N LEU A 105 -3.97 6.64 -11.08
CA LEU A 105 -2.58 7.06 -11.27
C LEU A 105 -2.10 6.78 -12.71
N MET A 106 -2.45 5.63 -13.26
CA MET A 106 -2.09 5.24 -14.63
C MET A 106 -2.71 6.18 -15.68
N GLN A 107 -3.90 6.72 -15.45
CA GLN A 107 -4.51 7.70 -16.36
C GLN A 107 -3.67 8.98 -16.50
N GLN A 108 -2.90 9.33 -15.47
CA GLN A 108 -2.01 10.49 -15.48
C GLN A 108 -0.71 10.22 -16.23
N LEU A 109 -0.37 8.97 -16.53
CA LEU A 109 0.88 8.55 -17.16
C LEU A 109 0.64 8.14 -18.62
N PRO A 110 1.12 8.89 -19.62
CA PRO A 110 0.92 8.57 -21.03
C PRO A 110 1.37 7.14 -21.41
N GLY A 111 2.49 6.67 -20.84
CA GLY A 111 3.04 5.32 -21.09
C GLY A 111 2.23 4.18 -20.48
N ALA A 112 1.27 4.47 -19.59
CA ALA A 112 0.44 3.48 -18.93
C ALA A 112 -0.93 3.26 -19.60
N ARG A 113 -1.23 3.99 -20.68
CA ARG A 113 -2.52 3.89 -21.38
C ARG A 113 -2.74 2.48 -21.95
N GLY A 114 -3.93 1.93 -21.69
CA GLY A 114 -4.33 0.61 -22.19
C GLY A 114 -3.73 -0.58 -21.45
N LYS A 115 -2.96 -0.35 -20.38
CA LYS A 115 -2.41 -1.41 -19.53
C LYS A 115 -3.40 -1.86 -18.46
N ASP A 116 -3.24 -3.11 -18.03
CA ASP A 116 -4.11 -3.73 -17.03
C ASP A 116 -3.78 -3.22 -15.61
N ALA A 117 -4.60 -2.28 -15.12
CA ALA A 117 -4.42 -1.72 -13.79
C ALA A 117 -4.52 -2.76 -12.66
N GLN A 118 -5.29 -3.83 -12.84
CA GLN A 118 -5.39 -4.90 -11.83
C GLN A 118 -4.07 -5.68 -11.73
N LEU A 119 -3.43 -5.95 -12.87
CA LEU A 119 -2.11 -6.58 -12.90
C LEU A 119 -1.05 -5.71 -12.19
N PHE A 120 -1.01 -4.42 -12.50
CA PHE A 120 -0.06 -3.50 -11.85
C PHE A 120 -0.36 -3.30 -10.36
N SER A 121 -1.63 -3.25 -9.97
CA SER A 121 -2.03 -3.21 -8.56
C SER A 121 -1.57 -4.47 -7.82
N ALA A 122 -1.82 -5.66 -8.38
CA ALA A 122 -1.35 -6.91 -7.83
C ALA A 122 0.19 -6.95 -7.70
N ALA A 123 0.92 -6.46 -8.70
CA ALA A 123 2.38 -6.39 -8.65
C ALA A 123 2.90 -5.45 -7.54
N LEU A 124 2.31 -4.26 -7.40
CA LEU A 124 2.64 -3.34 -6.30
C LEU A 124 2.28 -3.93 -4.93
N HIS A 125 1.18 -4.68 -4.85
CA HIS A 125 0.79 -5.40 -3.65
C HIS A 125 1.82 -6.49 -3.30
N GLN A 126 2.37 -7.23 -4.28
CA GLN A 126 3.47 -8.16 -4.03
C GLN A 126 4.74 -7.45 -3.53
N ILE A 127 5.04 -6.26 -4.05
CA ILE A 127 6.14 -5.43 -3.55
C ILE A 127 5.89 -5.02 -2.09
N TYR A 128 4.66 -4.65 -1.72
CA TYR A 128 4.30 -4.39 -0.33
C TYR A 128 4.57 -5.61 0.56
N PHE A 129 4.13 -6.81 0.17
CA PHE A 129 4.42 -8.03 0.93
C PHE A 129 5.93 -8.29 1.08
N ALA A 130 6.71 -8.05 0.03
CA ALA A 130 8.17 -8.17 0.11
C ALA A 130 8.76 -7.22 1.17
N THR A 131 8.13 -6.08 1.45
CA THR A 131 8.59 -5.18 2.53
C THR A 131 8.41 -5.76 3.93
N LEU A 132 7.44 -6.68 4.12
CA LEU A 132 7.16 -7.33 5.41
C LEU A 132 8.22 -8.37 5.80
N HIS A 133 9.01 -8.84 4.83
CA HIS A 133 10.06 -9.84 5.02
C HIS A 133 11.47 -9.22 5.14
N LYS A 134 11.55 -7.94 5.52
CA LYS A 134 12.82 -7.21 5.62
C LYS A 134 13.86 -7.92 6.49
N GLU A 135 13.43 -8.51 7.61
CA GLU A 135 14.33 -9.19 8.57
C GLU A 135 14.91 -10.50 8.02
N GLU A 136 14.31 -11.08 6.98
CA GLU A 136 14.78 -12.32 6.32
C GLU A 136 15.84 -12.04 5.24
N LEU A 137 15.98 -10.78 4.82
CA LEU A 137 16.87 -10.36 3.75
C LEU A 137 18.20 -9.85 4.30
N ASN A 138 19.26 -10.00 3.50
CA ASN A 138 20.53 -9.35 3.78
C ASN A 138 20.33 -7.82 3.78
N ALA A 139 20.63 -7.17 4.92
CA ALA A 139 20.38 -5.75 5.13
C ALA A 139 21.09 -4.85 4.10
N ASP A 140 22.26 -5.25 3.61
CA ASP A 140 23.05 -4.48 2.64
C ASP A 140 22.38 -4.45 1.25
N HIS A 141 21.52 -5.43 0.95
CA HIS A 141 20.88 -5.57 -0.35
C HIS A 141 19.38 -5.22 -0.35
N TYR A 142 18.77 -5.05 0.82
CA TYR A 142 17.32 -4.85 0.96
C TYR A 142 16.78 -3.71 0.09
N GLU A 143 17.33 -2.50 0.27
CA GLU A 143 16.85 -1.32 -0.47
C GLU A 143 17.14 -1.43 -1.97
N ALA A 144 18.30 -1.98 -2.33
CA ALA A 144 18.68 -2.18 -3.73
C ALA A 144 17.76 -3.19 -4.43
N ALA A 145 17.41 -4.29 -3.75
CA ALA A 145 16.47 -5.29 -4.24
C ALA A 145 15.06 -4.71 -4.40
N LEU A 146 14.59 -3.94 -3.42
CA LEU A 146 13.27 -3.29 -3.49
C LEU A 146 13.19 -2.29 -4.65
N ARG A 147 14.23 -1.45 -4.81
CA ARG A 147 14.37 -0.54 -5.96
C ARG A 147 14.37 -1.29 -7.29
N LEU A 148 15.07 -2.43 -7.37
CA LEU A 148 15.13 -3.25 -8.57
C LEU A 148 13.74 -3.79 -8.95
N LEU A 149 12.98 -4.31 -7.98
CA LEU A 149 11.61 -4.81 -8.20
C LEU A 149 10.69 -3.69 -8.69
N ILE A 150 10.68 -2.56 -7.99
CA ILE A 150 9.87 -1.39 -8.33
C ILE A 150 10.21 -0.88 -9.73
N ARG A 151 11.50 -0.73 -10.03
CA ARG A 151 11.96 -0.28 -11.34
C ARG A 151 11.54 -1.24 -12.45
N GLY A 152 11.58 -2.54 -12.22
CA GLY A 152 11.09 -3.54 -13.17
C GLY A 152 9.61 -3.35 -13.51
N VAL A 153 8.77 -3.14 -12.49
CA VAL A 153 7.34 -2.85 -12.67
C VAL A 153 7.15 -1.53 -13.43
N VAL A 154 7.88 -0.48 -13.06
CA VAL A 154 7.77 0.84 -13.72
C VAL A 154 8.20 0.80 -15.19
N LEU A 155 9.27 0.06 -15.52
CA LEU A 155 9.67 -0.12 -16.91
C LEU A 155 8.55 -0.79 -17.72
N GLN A 156 7.96 -1.86 -17.20
CA GLN A 156 6.82 -2.51 -17.83
C GLN A 156 5.59 -1.59 -17.89
N LEU A 157 5.44 -0.67 -16.94
CA LEU A 157 4.36 0.31 -16.93
C LEU A 157 4.53 1.41 -17.98
N LEU A 158 5.75 1.75 -18.39
CA LEU A 158 6.02 2.85 -19.33
C LEU A 158 6.40 2.41 -20.75
N GLN A 159 6.66 1.11 -20.97
CA GLN A 159 6.98 0.52 -22.29
C GLN A 159 5.84 0.52 -23.30
#